data_AF-A0A165LLP7-F1
#
_entry.id   AF-A0A165LLP7-F1
#
_cell.length_a   1.000
_cell.length_b   1.000
_cell.length_c   1.000
_cell.angle_alpha   90.00
_cell.angle_beta   90.00
_cell.angle_gamma   90.00
#
_symmetry.space_group_name_H-M   'P 1'
#
loop_
_entity.id
_entity.type
_entity.pdbx_description
1 polymer ?
#
loop_
_entity_poly.entity_id
_entity_poly.type
_entity_poly.pdbx_seq_one_letter_code
_entity_poly.pdbx_strand_id
1 'polypeptide(L)'
;MASLRLLPRRALRYEPRLAGRRPPTSLRHASTSSSAASSGLFTLRSGIYASVFVLSAGLFVAYYVDSRAAMHRYVVMPVLRTLLDAEASHKLALRALASGLAPRDTQTDDDRLRTSLWGGELSSPVGIAAGFDKDGEAVDGLFNLGFSWVEIGSVTPRPQPGNPKPRVFRLPSDEAIINRYGFPSDGHTAVLARLRARIPLFHDPESATVPHASLRPDALLAVNLGKNKASPADSIDDFVHGVHTFGPYADVLVINVSSPNTPGLRSLQTRALLERLLDGVSRARDELLVPSDPSGAATSTLLSKPKLVLKIAPDLDESELMAIAAVVRSSGVDGVIVSNTTVRRPKNLSDPNKLEAGGLSGPPLKPYTLATLRTLRALLPESVSLIGCGGIASGEDALDYARAGAAAVQVYTRFAYEGVGTCRRIKDEITEALAREGTTWAAVVQRAVGERSLRESAVGGARSPGAPEEGVEQLKREAEELMRLADELGMRMDAAPAAQAQEVGADDGAKAALPSMS
;
A
#
# COMPACT_ATOMS: atom_id res chain seq x y z
N MET A 1 62.89 -24.40 -16.94
CA MET A 1 63.55 -25.63 -16.41
C MET A 1 62.59 -26.25 -15.41
N ALA A 2 62.14 -27.51 -15.45
CA ALA A 2 62.29 -28.69 -16.33
C ALA A 2 61.05 -29.58 -16.03
N SER A 3 60.22 -29.94 -17.02
CA SER A 3 60.19 -31.21 -17.80
C SER A 3 59.90 -32.52 -17.04
N LEU A 4 58.65 -33.01 -17.21
CA LEU A 4 58.22 -34.35 -17.72
C LEU A 4 59.10 -35.59 -17.51
N ARG A 5 58.49 -36.73 -17.09
CA ARG A 5 58.25 -37.94 -17.94
C ARG A 5 57.57 -39.12 -17.22
N LEU A 6 56.84 -39.90 -18.01
CA LEU A 6 56.05 -41.12 -17.73
C LEU A 6 56.87 -42.44 -17.83
N LEU A 7 56.40 -43.46 -17.08
CA LEU A 7 56.29 -44.93 -17.37
C LEU A 7 57.60 -45.77 -17.52
N PRO A 8 57.61 -47.11 -17.22
CA PRO A 8 56.73 -48.12 -17.83
C PRO A 8 56.30 -49.39 -17.01
N ARG A 9 55.37 -50.14 -17.63
CA ARG A 9 54.92 -51.51 -17.31
C ARG A 9 55.97 -52.58 -17.64
N ARG A 10 55.98 -53.70 -16.90
CA ARG A 10 56.39 -55.02 -17.44
C ARG A 10 55.70 -56.18 -16.73
N ALA A 11 55.26 -57.15 -17.52
CA ALA A 11 54.56 -58.38 -17.16
C ALA A 11 55.55 -59.53 -16.91
N LEU A 12 55.20 -60.50 -16.06
CA LEU A 12 55.76 -61.85 -16.11
C LEU A 12 54.69 -62.90 -15.79
N ARG A 13 54.65 -63.92 -16.66
CA ARG A 13 53.83 -65.14 -16.63
C ARG A 13 54.37 -66.11 -15.59
N TYR A 14 53.49 -66.89 -14.96
CA TYR A 14 53.86 -68.18 -14.36
C TYR A 14 52.68 -69.15 -14.31
N GLU A 15 52.89 -70.35 -14.83
CA GLU A 15 52.08 -71.58 -14.75
C GLU A 15 53.07 -72.75 -14.96
N PRO A 16 52.78 -74.00 -14.60
CA PRO A 16 52.05 -74.54 -13.44
C PRO A 16 52.84 -75.70 -12.76
N ARG A 17 52.33 -76.30 -11.66
CA ARG A 17 52.57 -77.74 -11.34
C ARG A 17 51.59 -78.27 -10.28
N LEU A 18 51.05 -79.45 -10.60
CA LEU A 18 50.01 -80.24 -9.92
C LEU A 18 50.52 -81.01 -8.70
N ALA A 19 49.61 -81.23 -7.73
CA ALA A 19 49.38 -82.42 -6.87
C ALA A 19 48.86 -81.93 -5.50
N GLY A 20 47.81 -82.46 -4.86
CA GLY A 20 46.95 -83.61 -5.07
C GLY A 20 46.12 -83.80 -3.78
N ARG A 21 45.10 -84.67 -3.88
CA ARG A 21 44.23 -85.24 -2.81
C ARG A 21 42.97 -84.46 -2.40
N ARG A 22 41.84 -84.99 -2.91
CA ARG A 22 40.45 -84.80 -2.49
C ARG A 22 40.13 -85.62 -1.22
N PRO A 23 39.14 -85.18 -0.42
CA PRO A 23 38.19 -86.06 0.26
C PRO A 23 36.75 -85.82 -0.23
N PRO A 24 35.77 -86.67 0.14
CA PRO A 24 34.75 -87.14 -0.78
C PRO A 24 33.50 -86.25 -0.91
N THR A 25 32.88 -86.43 -2.07
CA THR A 25 31.62 -85.89 -2.56
C THR A 25 30.41 -86.35 -1.75
N SER A 26 29.61 -85.39 -1.30
CA SER A 26 28.18 -85.54 -1.01
C SER A 26 27.44 -84.54 -1.92
N LEU A 27 26.88 -85.05 -3.01
CA LEU A 27 26.07 -84.27 -3.96
C LEU A 27 24.66 -84.12 -3.39
N ARG A 28 24.32 -82.94 -2.86
CA ARG A 28 22.93 -82.50 -2.74
C ARG A 28 22.61 -81.64 -3.96
N HIS A 29 21.77 -82.17 -4.85
CA HIS A 29 21.14 -81.37 -5.91
C HIS A 29 20.12 -80.44 -5.28
N ALA A 30 20.44 -79.15 -5.22
CA ALA A 30 19.46 -78.09 -5.01
C ALA A 30 19.40 -77.27 -6.31
N SER A 31 18.62 -77.76 -7.26
CA SER A 31 18.12 -76.96 -8.37
C SER A 31 17.07 -76.00 -7.81
N THR A 32 17.48 -74.77 -7.51
CA THR A 32 16.53 -73.66 -7.42
C THR A 32 16.70 -72.82 -8.68
N SER A 33 15.64 -72.87 -9.48
CA SER A 33 15.44 -72.10 -10.69
C SER A 33 15.78 -70.63 -10.46
N SER A 34 16.57 -70.08 -11.39
CA SER A 34 16.53 -68.65 -11.66
C SER A 34 15.11 -68.32 -12.11
N SER A 35 14.23 -67.95 -11.18
CA SER A 35 13.06 -67.18 -11.56
C SER A 35 13.62 -65.87 -12.13
N ALA A 36 13.54 -65.74 -13.45
CA ALA A 36 13.61 -64.44 -14.08
C ALA A 36 12.51 -63.61 -13.41
N ALA A 37 12.89 -62.72 -12.49
CA ALA A 37 11.98 -61.74 -11.95
C ALA A 37 11.46 -60.98 -13.18
N SER A 38 10.17 -61.16 -13.44
CA SER A 38 9.47 -60.64 -14.61
C SER A 38 9.62 -59.13 -14.66
N SER A 39 10.61 -58.66 -15.41
CA SER A 39 10.61 -57.32 -15.96
C SER A 39 9.44 -57.22 -16.93
N GLY A 40 8.42 -56.46 -16.55
CA GLY A 40 7.39 -55.99 -17.47
C GLY A 40 6.01 -56.61 -17.25
N LEU A 41 5.29 -56.05 -16.29
CA LEU A 41 3.86 -55.78 -16.44
C LEU A 41 3.53 -54.63 -15.49
N PHE A 42 3.66 -53.40 -15.99
CA PHE A 42 2.82 -52.32 -15.50
C PHE A 42 1.39 -52.84 -15.61
N THR A 43 0.79 -53.25 -14.49
CA THR A 43 -0.59 -53.77 -14.56
C THR A 43 -1.44 -52.64 -15.13
N LEU A 44 -2.40 -52.95 -16.00
CA LEU A 44 -3.31 -51.95 -16.58
C LEU A 44 -3.91 -51.05 -15.48
N ARG A 45 -4.15 -51.61 -14.29
CA ARG A 45 -4.55 -50.90 -13.07
C ARG A 45 -3.51 -49.88 -12.58
N SER A 46 -2.24 -50.28 -12.45
CA SER A 46 -1.15 -49.35 -12.11
C SER A 46 -1.02 -48.22 -13.14
N GLY A 47 -1.20 -48.53 -14.44
CA GLY A 47 -1.21 -47.53 -15.51
C GLY A 47 -2.38 -46.55 -15.39
N ILE A 48 -3.58 -47.03 -15.09
CA ILE A 48 -4.77 -46.21 -14.85
C ILE A 48 -4.58 -45.32 -13.61
N TYR A 49 -4.14 -45.88 -12.48
CA TYR A 49 -3.93 -45.10 -11.26
C TYR A 49 -2.85 -44.04 -11.42
N ALA A 50 -1.74 -44.36 -12.08
CA ALA A 50 -0.69 -43.38 -12.39
C ALA A 50 -1.24 -42.26 -13.29
N SER A 51 -2.04 -42.61 -14.31
CA SER A 51 -2.64 -41.62 -15.21
C SER A 51 -3.62 -40.70 -14.49
N VAL A 52 -4.52 -41.26 -13.67
CA VAL A 52 -5.47 -40.49 -12.86
C VAL A 52 -4.74 -39.58 -11.88
N PHE A 53 -3.69 -40.08 -11.21
CA PHE A 53 -2.88 -39.27 -10.30
C PHE A 53 -2.22 -38.10 -11.03
N VAL A 54 -1.56 -38.34 -12.16
CA VAL A 54 -0.90 -37.29 -12.95
C VAL A 54 -1.91 -36.25 -13.45
N LEU A 55 -3.06 -36.68 -13.97
CA LEU A 55 -4.12 -35.77 -14.42
C LEU A 55 -4.69 -34.95 -13.26
N SER A 56 -4.97 -35.58 -12.13
CA SER A 56 -5.52 -34.91 -10.95
C SER A 56 -4.51 -33.93 -10.35
N ALA A 57 -3.23 -34.31 -10.26
CA ALA A 57 -2.17 -33.44 -9.80
C ALA A 57 -1.96 -32.25 -10.74
N GLY A 58 -1.98 -32.46 -12.06
CA GLY A 58 -1.90 -31.40 -13.04
C GLY A 58 -3.07 -30.42 -12.95
N LEU A 59 -4.30 -30.93 -12.84
CA LEU A 59 -5.48 -30.09 -12.66
C LEU A 59 -5.45 -29.32 -11.33
N PHE A 60 -4.98 -29.96 -10.25
CA PHE A 60 -4.80 -29.29 -8.96
C PHE A 60 -3.75 -28.19 -9.04
N VAL A 61 -2.61 -28.42 -9.71
CA VAL A 61 -1.59 -27.38 -9.90
C VAL A 61 -2.16 -26.22 -10.71
N ALA A 62 -2.86 -26.48 -11.82
CA ALA A 62 -3.50 -25.45 -12.63
C ALA A 62 -4.52 -24.63 -11.80
N TYR A 63 -5.32 -25.29 -10.97
CA TYR A 63 -6.21 -24.63 -10.03
C TYR A 63 -5.44 -23.84 -8.95
N TYR A 64 -4.34 -24.38 -8.43
CA TYR A 64 -3.53 -23.71 -7.40
C TYR A 64 -2.86 -22.44 -7.86
N VAL A 65 -2.28 -22.47 -9.06
CA VAL A 65 -1.55 -21.31 -9.57
C VAL A 65 -2.48 -20.15 -9.97
N ASP A 66 -3.78 -20.40 -10.18
CA ASP A 66 -4.75 -19.32 -10.41
C ASP A 66 -5.09 -18.63 -9.08
N SER A 67 -4.82 -17.32 -8.99
CA SER A 67 -5.10 -16.52 -7.80
C SER A 67 -6.60 -16.46 -7.45
N ARG A 68 -7.48 -16.67 -8.42
CA ARG A 68 -8.95 -16.67 -8.24
C ARG A 68 -9.49 -17.95 -7.64
N ALA A 69 -8.66 -19.00 -7.54
CA ALA A 69 -9.11 -20.28 -7.02
C ALA A 69 -9.72 -20.15 -5.63
N ALA A 70 -10.94 -20.68 -5.48
CA ALA A 70 -11.75 -20.55 -4.28
C ALA A 70 -11.02 -21.04 -3.02
N MET A 71 -10.13 -22.03 -3.13
CA MET A 71 -9.39 -22.55 -1.98
C MET A 71 -8.51 -21.50 -1.30
N HIS A 72 -7.97 -20.53 -2.05
CA HIS A 72 -7.12 -19.50 -1.45
C HIS A 72 -7.91 -18.68 -0.44
N ARG A 73 -9.10 -18.22 -0.85
CA ARG A 73 -9.99 -17.39 -0.02
C ARG A 73 -10.72 -18.19 1.06
N TYR A 74 -11.25 -19.36 0.71
CA TYR A 74 -12.19 -20.10 1.57
C TYR A 74 -11.53 -21.23 2.38
N VAL A 75 -10.29 -21.62 2.07
CA VAL A 75 -9.55 -22.66 2.82
C VAL A 75 -8.26 -22.09 3.40
N VAL A 76 -7.33 -21.64 2.56
CA VAL A 76 -6.01 -21.19 2.99
C VAL A 76 -6.11 -20.02 3.95
N MET A 77 -6.86 -18.97 3.62
CA MET A 77 -6.96 -17.79 4.49
C MET A 77 -7.63 -18.08 5.85
N PRO A 78 -8.76 -18.80 5.96
CA PRO A 78 -9.31 -19.22 7.25
C PRO A 78 -8.33 -20.08 8.08
N VAL A 79 -7.61 -21.00 7.44
CA VAL A 79 -6.60 -21.83 8.11
C VAL A 79 -5.47 -20.96 8.66
N LEU A 80 -4.89 -20.07 7.84
CA LEU A 80 -3.82 -19.16 8.27
C LEU A 80 -4.27 -18.23 9.41
N ARG A 81 -5.50 -17.71 9.33
CA ARG A 81 -6.04 -16.83 10.37
C ARG A 81 -6.31 -17.55 11.68
N THR A 82 -6.64 -18.84 11.64
CA THR A 82 -6.88 -19.66 12.84
C THR A 82 -5.57 -20.15 13.47
N LEU A 83 -4.59 -20.56 12.65
CA LEU A 83 -3.36 -21.22 13.13
C LEU A 83 -2.22 -20.26 13.48
N LEU A 84 -2.19 -19.07 12.87
CA LEU A 84 -1.09 -18.11 13.03
C LEU A 84 -1.59 -16.77 13.55
N ASP A 85 -0.74 -16.08 14.32
CA ASP A 85 -0.96 -14.67 14.63
C ASP A 85 -0.84 -13.80 13.37
N ALA A 86 -1.32 -12.56 13.46
CA ALA A 86 -1.41 -11.66 12.32
C ALA A 86 -0.05 -11.32 11.70
N GLU A 87 1.01 -11.17 12.51
CA GLU A 87 2.33 -10.85 11.98
C GLU A 87 3.01 -12.09 11.38
N ALA A 88 2.86 -13.27 12.00
CA ALA A 88 3.37 -14.52 11.44
C ALA A 88 2.70 -14.89 10.11
N SER A 89 1.37 -14.78 10.01
CA SER A 89 0.64 -15.03 8.76
C SER A 89 1.10 -14.09 7.64
N HIS A 90 1.34 -12.82 7.97
CA HIS A 90 1.81 -11.82 7.02
C HIS A 90 3.22 -12.14 6.49
N LYS A 91 4.14 -12.50 7.39
CA LYS A 91 5.51 -12.90 7.01
C LYS A 91 5.52 -14.16 6.13
N LEU A 92 4.64 -15.12 6.41
CA LEU A 92 4.51 -16.31 5.56
C LEU A 92 4.00 -15.94 4.16
N ALA A 93 3.02 -15.04 4.06
CA ALA A 93 2.51 -14.56 2.78
C ALA A 93 3.61 -13.85 1.96
N LEU A 94 4.39 -12.97 2.59
CA LEU A 94 5.52 -12.31 1.92
C LEU A 94 6.56 -13.31 1.39
N ARG A 95 6.94 -14.31 2.19
CA ARG A 95 7.86 -15.36 1.75
C ARG A 95 7.31 -16.18 0.58
N ALA A 96 6.02 -16.51 0.61
CA ALA A 96 5.38 -17.22 -0.49
C ALA A 96 5.40 -16.38 -1.78
N LEU A 97 5.08 -15.09 -1.69
CA LEU A 97 5.12 -14.16 -2.82
C LEU A 97 6.54 -13.97 -3.36
N ALA A 98 7.53 -13.78 -2.47
CA ALA A 98 8.94 -13.63 -2.82
C ALA A 98 9.53 -14.90 -3.47
N SER A 99 9.03 -16.09 -3.11
CA SER A 99 9.53 -17.36 -3.64
C SER A 99 9.17 -17.62 -5.12
N GLY A 100 8.23 -16.85 -5.67
CA GLY A 100 7.69 -17.08 -7.02
C GLY A 100 6.70 -18.26 -7.13
N LEU A 101 6.49 -19.01 -6.04
CA LEU A 101 5.53 -20.13 -5.94
C LEU A 101 4.11 -19.67 -5.60
N ALA A 102 3.92 -18.39 -5.27
CA ALA A 102 2.59 -17.85 -5.03
C ALA A 102 1.71 -17.93 -6.30
N PRO A 103 0.39 -18.05 -6.12
CA PRO A 103 -0.58 -17.93 -7.21
C PRO A 103 -0.41 -16.63 -8.00
N ARG A 104 -0.91 -16.62 -9.22
CA ARG A 104 -0.82 -15.50 -10.16
C ARG A 104 -2.19 -15.21 -10.75
N ASP A 105 -2.41 -13.95 -11.08
CA ASP A 105 -3.53 -13.53 -11.91
C ASP A 105 -3.19 -13.85 -13.37
N THR A 106 -3.97 -14.75 -13.98
CA THR A 106 -3.76 -15.23 -15.36
C THR A 106 -4.63 -14.50 -16.38
N GLN A 107 -5.45 -13.55 -15.94
CA GLN A 107 -6.39 -12.83 -16.79
C GLN A 107 -5.79 -11.52 -17.30
N THR A 108 -6.21 -11.11 -18.49
CA THR A 108 -5.98 -9.76 -19.01
C THR A 108 -6.96 -8.80 -18.36
N ASP A 109 -6.52 -7.56 -18.10
CA ASP A 109 -7.40 -6.50 -17.59
C ASP A 109 -8.31 -5.96 -18.70
N ASP A 110 -9.56 -5.65 -18.37
CA ASP A 110 -10.52 -5.03 -19.29
C ASP A 110 -10.15 -3.55 -19.51
N ASP A 111 -10.25 -3.06 -20.75
CA ASP A 111 -9.88 -1.69 -21.09
C ASP A 111 -10.70 -0.63 -20.34
N ARG A 112 -11.89 -0.96 -19.82
CA ARG A 112 -12.68 -0.07 -18.95
C ARG A 112 -11.97 0.31 -17.67
N LEU A 113 -11.01 -0.50 -17.22
CA LEU A 113 -10.22 -0.27 -16.02
C LEU A 113 -9.04 0.68 -16.25
N ARG A 114 -8.63 0.93 -17.50
CA ARG A 114 -7.46 1.76 -17.79
C ARG A 114 -7.59 3.13 -17.11
N THR A 115 -6.48 3.57 -16.53
CA THR A 115 -6.39 4.87 -15.85
C THR A 115 -5.04 5.50 -16.13
N SER A 116 -5.03 6.83 -16.24
CA SER A 116 -3.83 7.62 -16.50
C SER A 116 -3.40 8.33 -15.22
N LEU A 117 -2.12 8.20 -14.87
CA LEU A 117 -1.50 8.90 -13.74
C LEU A 117 -0.23 9.59 -14.23
N TRP A 118 -0.23 10.92 -14.17
CA TRP A 118 0.91 11.78 -14.52
C TRP A 118 1.53 11.50 -15.90
N GLY A 119 0.68 11.14 -16.87
CA GLY A 119 1.10 10.81 -18.24
C GLY A 119 1.54 9.36 -18.45
N GLY A 120 1.59 8.54 -17.40
CA GLY A 120 1.72 7.10 -17.49
C GLY A 120 0.36 6.40 -17.49
N GLU A 121 0.24 5.32 -18.26
CA GLU A 121 -0.95 4.48 -18.29
C GLU A 121 -0.81 3.32 -17.29
N LEU A 122 -1.92 2.95 -16.66
CA LEU A 122 -2.05 1.77 -15.81
C LEU A 122 -3.12 0.83 -16.37
N SER A 123 -2.88 -0.47 -16.28
CA SER A 123 -3.84 -1.48 -16.76
C SER A 123 -5.14 -1.50 -15.96
N SER A 124 -5.06 -1.11 -14.68
CA SER A 124 -6.21 -0.95 -13.80
C SER A 124 -5.92 0.09 -12.71
N PRO A 125 -6.95 0.58 -12.00
CA PRO A 125 -6.79 1.58 -10.96
C PRO A 125 -6.45 0.97 -9.59
N VAL A 126 -6.29 -0.36 -9.51
CA VAL A 126 -6.16 -1.09 -8.24
C VAL A 126 -4.69 -1.33 -7.91
N GLY A 127 -4.26 -0.74 -6.79
CA GLY A 127 -2.94 -0.93 -6.21
C GLY A 127 -2.96 -1.61 -4.84
N ILE A 128 -1.77 -2.01 -4.37
CA ILE A 128 -1.53 -2.45 -2.99
C ILE A 128 -0.88 -1.31 -2.19
N ALA A 129 -1.42 -1.03 -1.00
CA ALA A 129 -0.94 0.05 -0.15
C ALA A 129 0.39 -0.27 0.56
N ALA A 130 1.14 0.77 0.96
CA ALA A 130 2.29 0.61 1.84
C ALA A 130 1.96 -0.16 3.12
N GLY A 131 3.00 -0.79 3.65
CA GLY A 131 2.99 -1.55 4.88
C GLY A 131 2.81 -3.04 4.66
N PHE A 132 2.32 -3.46 3.48
CA PHE A 132 2.23 -4.86 3.13
C PHE A 132 3.65 -5.42 2.85
N ASP A 133 4.33 -4.92 1.82
CA ASP A 133 5.73 -5.23 1.57
C ASP A 133 6.62 -4.07 2.03
N LYS A 134 7.04 -4.11 3.30
CA LYS A 134 7.79 -3.00 3.90
C LYS A 134 9.20 -2.85 3.34
N ASP A 135 9.81 -3.96 2.98
CA ASP A 135 11.25 -4.03 2.70
C ASP A 135 11.56 -4.44 1.25
N GLY A 136 10.54 -4.46 0.38
CA GLY A 136 10.67 -4.77 -1.04
C GLY A 136 11.01 -6.25 -1.31
N GLU A 137 10.51 -7.16 -0.48
CA GLU A 137 10.77 -8.59 -0.57
C GLU A 137 9.92 -9.29 -1.64
N ALA A 138 8.72 -8.78 -1.91
CA ALA A 138 7.66 -9.47 -2.64
C ALA A 138 7.07 -8.65 -3.80
N VAL A 139 7.76 -7.60 -4.24
CA VAL A 139 7.33 -6.66 -5.30
C VAL A 139 6.78 -7.39 -6.52
N ASP A 140 7.54 -8.34 -7.08
CA ASP A 140 7.13 -9.05 -8.29
C ASP A 140 6.01 -10.06 -8.04
N GLY A 141 5.97 -10.66 -6.86
CA GLY A 141 4.86 -11.50 -6.43
C GLY A 141 3.56 -10.70 -6.36
N LEU A 142 3.60 -9.45 -5.87
CA LEU A 142 2.44 -8.56 -5.81
C LEU A 142 1.97 -8.13 -7.21
N PHE A 143 2.88 -7.73 -8.10
CA PHE A 143 2.50 -7.45 -9.49
C PHE A 143 1.91 -8.70 -10.19
N ASN A 144 2.43 -9.91 -9.89
CA ASN A 144 1.88 -11.16 -10.42
C ASN A 144 0.45 -11.47 -9.94
N LEU A 145 -0.02 -10.83 -8.87
CA LEU A 145 -1.42 -10.92 -8.43
C LEU A 145 -2.34 -9.94 -9.16
N GLY A 146 -1.81 -9.17 -10.11
CA GLY A 146 -2.58 -8.28 -10.97
C GLY A 146 -2.77 -6.86 -10.41
N PHE A 147 -2.01 -6.46 -9.39
CA PHE A 147 -1.95 -5.05 -8.97
C PHE A 147 -1.18 -4.23 -10.01
N SER A 148 -1.74 -3.10 -10.45
CA SER A 148 -1.08 -2.19 -11.40
C SER A 148 -0.23 -1.13 -10.68
N TRP A 149 -0.36 -1.05 -9.36
CA TRP A 149 0.45 -0.18 -8.50
C TRP A 149 0.91 -0.97 -7.27
N VAL A 150 2.22 -1.01 -7.00
CA VAL A 150 2.78 -1.61 -5.79
C VAL A 150 3.50 -0.55 -4.97
N GLU A 151 3.00 -0.26 -3.76
CA GLU A 151 3.67 0.64 -2.81
C GLU A 151 4.41 -0.16 -1.73
N ILE A 152 5.74 -0.14 -1.76
CA ILE A 152 6.57 -0.71 -0.69
C ILE A 152 6.78 0.29 0.45
N GLY A 153 7.30 -0.16 1.58
CA GLY A 153 7.64 0.71 2.72
C GLY A 153 6.52 0.81 3.78
N SER A 154 6.53 1.80 4.66
CA SER A 154 7.48 2.90 4.75
C SER A 154 8.89 2.43 5.12
N VAL A 155 9.86 2.78 4.28
CA VAL A 155 11.28 2.49 4.51
C VAL A 155 11.92 3.66 5.26
N THR A 156 12.77 3.37 6.24
CA THR A 156 13.52 4.39 6.98
C THR A 156 15.01 4.36 6.62
N PRO A 157 15.77 5.46 6.75
CA PRO A 157 17.19 5.48 6.38
C PRO A 157 18.01 4.37 7.04
N ARG A 158 17.92 4.28 8.37
CA ARG A 158 18.56 3.23 9.17
C ARG A 158 17.58 2.08 9.45
N PRO A 159 18.08 0.85 9.60
CA PRO A 159 17.26 -0.26 10.05
C PRO A 159 16.68 0.01 11.44
N GLN A 160 15.45 -0.44 11.68
CA GLN A 160 14.84 -0.41 13.00
C GLN A 160 13.79 -1.52 13.16
N PRO A 161 13.64 -2.11 14.37
CA PRO A 161 12.76 -3.26 14.59
C PRO A 161 11.28 -2.90 14.65
N GLY A 162 10.93 -1.61 14.73
CA GLY A 162 9.60 -1.10 15.05
C GLY A 162 9.25 -1.22 16.54
N ASN A 163 7.97 -1.08 16.89
CA ASN A 163 7.49 -1.21 18.26
C ASN A 163 7.43 -2.68 18.72
N PRO A 164 7.43 -2.96 20.04
CA PRO A 164 7.35 -4.31 20.59
C PRO A 164 6.11 -5.09 20.14
N LYS A 165 6.21 -6.42 20.09
CA LYS A 165 5.11 -7.33 19.76
C LYS A 165 4.30 -7.72 21.02
N PRO A 166 3.01 -8.10 20.89
CA PRO A 166 2.18 -8.05 19.67
C PRO A 166 1.80 -6.61 19.29
N ARG A 167 1.70 -6.36 17.98
CA ARG A 167 1.53 -5.00 17.41
C ARG A 167 0.61 -4.94 16.21
N VAL A 168 -0.05 -6.04 15.88
CA VAL A 168 -1.06 -6.11 14.83
C VAL A 168 -2.14 -7.08 15.30
N PHE A 169 -3.39 -6.63 15.21
CA PHE A 169 -4.56 -7.29 15.76
C PHE A 169 -5.62 -7.32 14.68
N ARG A 170 -6.13 -8.52 14.38
CA ARG A 170 -7.28 -8.68 13.48
C ARG A 170 -8.53 -8.44 14.30
N LEU A 171 -9.52 -7.80 13.70
CA LEU A 171 -10.87 -7.64 14.25
C LEU A 171 -11.84 -8.38 13.31
N PRO A 172 -11.93 -9.72 13.34
CA PRO A 172 -12.74 -10.48 12.39
C PRO A 172 -14.21 -10.05 12.32
N SER A 173 -14.82 -9.68 13.45
CA SER A 173 -16.22 -9.24 13.49
C SER A 173 -16.45 -7.93 12.74
N ASP A 174 -15.42 -7.10 12.61
CA ASP A 174 -15.48 -5.78 11.95
C ASP A 174 -14.71 -5.76 10.61
N GLU A 175 -14.17 -6.92 10.19
CA GLU A 175 -13.28 -7.07 9.03
C GLU A 175 -12.13 -6.03 8.98
N ALA A 176 -11.62 -5.70 10.16
CA ALA A 176 -10.71 -4.58 10.39
C ALA A 176 -9.37 -5.03 10.97
N ILE A 177 -8.37 -4.15 10.93
CA ILE A 177 -7.07 -4.38 11.56
C ILE A 177 -6.72 -3.17 12.41
N ILE A 178 -6.23 -3.41 13.62
CA ILE A 178 -5.53 -2.39 14.42
C ILE A 178 -4.04 -2.74 14.42
N ASN A 179 -3.17 -1.76 14.15
CA ASN A 179 -1.73 -1.97 14.23
C ASN A 179 -0.99 -0.80 14.86
N ARG A 180 0.11 -1.14 15.52
CA ARG A 180 1.07 -0.21 16.14
C ARG A 180 2.50 -0.51 15.74
N TYR A 181 2.76 -0.76 14.46
CA TYR A 181 4.07 -1.23 13.96
C TYR A 181 5.25 -0.29 14.29
N GLY A 182 5.10 1.03 14.10
CA GLY A 182 6.19 1.99 14.32
C GLY A 182 7.34 1.89 13.30
N PHE A 183 7.01 1.73 12.02
CA PHE A 183 7.97 1.60 10.90
C PHE A 183 9.12 0.60 11.14
N PRO A 184 8.84 -0.71 11.32
CA PRO A 184 9.90 -1.70 11.17
C PRO A 184 10.43 -1.62 9.73
N SER A 185 11.75 -1.60 9.58
CA SER A 185 12.42 -1.49 8.28
C SER A 185 13.83 -2.06 8.36
N ASP A 186 14.28 -2.68 7.27
CA ASP A 186 15.66 -3.14 7.07
C ASP A 186 16.62 -2.01 6.68
N GLY A 187 16.13 -0.79 6.51
CA GLY A 187 16.94 0.38 6.13
C GLY A 187 17.08 0.56 4.61
N HIS A 188 17.48 1.76 4.21
CA HIS A 188 17.62 2.13 2.79
C HIS A 188 18.53 1.20 2.00
N THR A 189 19.70 0.87 2.56
CA THR A 189 20.70 0.04 1.87
C THR A 189 20.17 -1.34 1.49
N ALA A 190 19.45 -2.01 2.40
CA ALA A 190 18.92 -3.35 2.16
C ALA A 190 17.80 -3.34 1.12
N VAL A 191 16.87 -2.40 1.25
CA VAL A 191 15.75 -2.26 0.29
C VAL A 191 16.28 -1.88 -1.09
N LEU A 192 17.22 -0.95 -1.17
CA LEU A 192 17.86 -0.56 -2.44
C LEU A 192 18.55 -1.75 -3.12
N ALA A 193 19.25 -2.59 -2.35
CA ALA A 193 19.88 -3.80 -2.90
C ALA A 193 18.84 -4.76 -3.50
N ARG A 194 17.68 -4.94 -2.85
CA ARG A 194 16.58 -5.77 -3.39
C ARG A 194 15.97 -5.17 -4.66
N LEU A 195 15.73 -3.86 -4.70
CA LEU A 195 15.23 -3.18 -5.90
C LEU A 195 16.19 -3.34 -7.07
N ARG A 196 17.50 -3.15 -6.85
CA ARG A 196 18.53 -3.32 -7.89
C ARG A 196 18.65 -4.76 -8.36
N ALA A 197 18.44 -5.75 -7.49
CA ALA A 197 18.47 -7.16 -7.85
C ALA A 197 17.34 -7.56 -8.82
N ARG A 198 16.26 -6.76 -8.92
CA ARG A 198 15.19 -6.98 -9.89
C ARG A 198 15.62 -6.64 -11.32
N ILE A 199 16.46 -5.61 -11.51
CA ILE A 199 16.77 -5.05 -12.84
C ILE A 199 17.26 -6.13 -13.83
N PRO A 200 18.23 -7.00 -13.50
CA PRO A 200 18.72 -8.01 -14.45
C PRO A 200 17.66 -9.05 -14.84
N LEU A 201 16.63 -9.28 -14.01
CA LEU A 201 15.57 -10.26 -14.29
C LEU A 201 14.59 -9.79 -15.37
N PHE A 202 14.51 -8.47 -15.59
CA PHE A 202 13.64 -7.83 -16.57
C PHE A 202 14.43 -7.14 -17.68
N HIS A 203 15.75 -7.32 -17.71
CA HIS A 203 16.58 -6.81 -18.79
C HIS A 203 16.44 -7.73 -19.99
N ASP A 204 15.70 -7.27 -20.98
CA ASP A 204 15.67 -7.86 -22.32
C ASP A 204 16.53 -6.98 -23.24
N PRO A 205 17.65 -7.50 -23.79
CA PRO A 205 18.52 -6.75 -24.69
C PRO A 205 17.84 -6.31 -25.98
N GLU A 206 16.75 -6.98 -26.39
CA GLU A 206 16.03 -6.72 -27.64
C GLU A 206 14.78 -5.85 -27.46
N SER A 207 14.30 -5.70 -26.22
CA SER A 207 13.14 -4.86 -25.89
C SER A 207 13.59 -3.48 -25.42
N ALA A 208 12.93 -2.43 -25.92
CA ALA A 208 13.09 -1.09 -25.36
C ALA A 208 12.81 -1.18 -23.84
N THR A 209 13.76 -0.71 -23.03
CA THR A 209 13.65 -0.76 -21.58
C THR A 209 12.33 -0.14 -21.15
N VAL A 210 11.51 -0.89 -20.38
CA VAL A 210 10.27 -0.34 -19.82
C VAL A 210 10.66 0.92 -19.03
N PRO A 211 10.08 2.10 -19.33
CA PRO A 211 10.56 3.37 -18.78
C PRO A 211 10.16 3.58 -17.31
N HIS A 212 9.71 2.52 -16.64
CA HIS A 212 9.15 2.51 -15.29
C HIS A 212 9.95 1.64 -14.33
N ALA A 213 10.03 2.05 -13.07
CA ALA A 213 10.71 1.30 -12.00
C ALA A 213 9.95 0.02 -11.60
N SER A 214 8.69 -0.10 -11.99
CA SER A 214 7.94 -1.36 -11.93
C SER A 214 8.61 -2.48 -12.73
N LEU A 215 9.40 -2.14 -13.77
CA LEU A 215 9.97 -3.05 -14.77
C LEU A 215 8.90 -3.82 -15.55
N ARG A 216 7.66 -3.31 -15.57
CA ARG A 216 6.51 -3.92 -16.22
C ARG A 216 5.70 -2.86 -16.98
N PRO A 217 5.15 -3.19 -18.16
CA PRO A 217 4.25 -2.28 -18.84
C PRO A 217 3.01 -2.00 -17.98
N ASP A 218 2.45 -0.81 -18.15
CA ASP A 218 1.18 -0.39 -17.55
C ASP A 218 1.12 -0.56 -16.02
N ALA A 219 2.26 -0.42 -15.34
CA ALA A 219 2.39 -0.59 -13.89
C ALA A 219 3.38 0.40 -13.26
N LEU A 220 3.14 0.78 -12.00
CA LEU A 220 3.99 1.69 -11.23
C LEU A 220 4.51 1.05 -9.94
N LEU A 221 5.78 1.30 -9.63
CA LEU A 221 6.40 1.02 -8.34
C LEU A 221 6.52 2.31 -7.53
N ALA A 222 5.89 2.32 -6.36
CA ALA A 222 5.99 3.38 -5.39
C ALA A 222 6.86 2.96 -4.20
N VAL A 223 7.75 3.85 -3.74
CA VAL A 223 8.53 3.67 -2.52
C VAL A 223 8.05 4.67 -1.47
N ASN A 224 7.45 4.14 -0.40
CA ASN A 224 6.99 4.95 0.70
C ASN A 224 8.15 5.25 1.66
N LEU A 225 8.39 6.53 1.90
CA LEU A 225 9.49 7.05 2.72
C LEU A 225 8.97 7.33 4.13
N GLY A 226 9.72 6.86 5.13
CA GLY A 226 9.46 7.09 6.54
C GLY A 226 10.67 7.67 7.26
N LYS A 227 10.41 8.26 8.43
CA LYS A 227 11.42 8.80 9.33
C LYS A 227 11.82 7.78 10.39
N ASN A 228 13.11 7.67 10.70
CA ASN A 228 13.56 6.88 11.83
C ASN A 228 13.01 7.46 13.14
N LYS A 229 12.71 6.58 14.11
CA LYS A 229 12.20 7.00 15.43
C LYS A 229 13.20 7.86 16.20
N ALA A 230 14.50 7.60 16.01
CA ALA A 230 15.58 8.31 16.68
C ALA A 230 15.92 9.67 16.04
N SER A 231 15.44 9.95 14.84
CA SER A 231 15.68 11.25 14.19
C SER A 231 14.86 12.35 14.88
N PRO A 232 15.33 13.61 14.90
CA PRO A 232 14.58 14.73 15.46
C PRO A 232 13.15 14.81 14.91
N ALA A 233 12.19 15.24 15.73
CA ALA A 233 10.77 15.20 15.37
C ALA A 233 10.45 16.04 14.13
N ASP A 234 11.14 17.16 13.96
CA ASP A 234 10.92 18.15 12.93
C ASP A 234 11.92 18.04 11.76
N SER A 235 12.91 17.14 11.84
CA SER A 235 13.90 16.94 10.77
C SER A 235 13.25 16.34 9.52
N ILE A 236 13.67 16.87 8.37
CA ILE A 236 13.24 16.43 7.04
C ILE A 236 14.27 15.51 6.37
N ASP A 237 15.45 15.37 6.98
CA ASP A 237 16.65 14.77 6.36
C ASP A 237 16.42 13.32 5.96
N ASP A 238 15.67 12.57 6.76
CA ASP A 238 15.34 11.17 6.45
C ASP A 238 14.54 11.04 5.15
N PHE A 239 13.63 11.99 4.87
CA PHE A 239 12.87 12.01 3.63
C PHE A 239 13.76 12.43 2.45
N VAL A 240 14.61 13.45 2.63
CA VAL A 240 15.59 13.89 1.61
C VAL A 240 16.55 12.76 1.24
N HIS A 241 17.11 12.05 2.23
CA HIS A 241 17.92 10.86 2.00
C HIS A 241 17.14 9.77 1.24
N GLY A 242 15.85 9.60 1.54
CA GLY A 242 14.97 8.67 0.82
C GLY A 242 14.83 9.04 -0.65
N VAL A 243 14.63 10.33 -0.95
CA VAL A 243 14.56 10.84 -2.32
C VAL A 243 15.84 10.55 -3.09
N HIS A 244 17.02 10.85 -2.54
CA HIS A 244 18.29 10.57 -3.21
C HIS A 244 18.56 9.07 -3.37
N THR A 245 18.18 8.25 -2.38
CA THR A 245 18.41 6.80 -2.41
C THR A 245 17.53 6.11 -3.46
N PHE A 246 16.23 6.40 -3.44
CA PHE A 246 15.23 5.63 -4.19
C PHE A 246 14.76 6.33 -5.47
N GLY A 247 15.05 7.61 -5.63
CA GLY A 247 14.60 8.37 -6.80
C GLY A 247 14.97 7.73 -8.15
N PRO A 248 16.17 7.16 -8.33
CA PRO A 248 16.53 6.45 -9.57
C PRO A 248 15.82 5.10 -9.79
N TYR A 249 15.06 4.62 -8.79
CA TYR A 249 14.51 3.25 -8.71
C TYR A 249 13.02 3.22 -8.31
N ALA A 250 12.31 4.35 -8.41
CA ALA A 250 10.90 4.46 -8.06
C ALA A 250 10.18 5.31 -9.11
N ASP A 251 8.97 4.91 -9.51
CA ASP A 251 8.10 5.77 -10.31
C ASP A 251 7.49 6.87 -9.44
N VAL A 252 7.25 6.53 -8.17
CA VAL A 252 6.61 7.40 -7.18
C VAL A 252 7.36 7.30 -5.85
N LEU A 253 7.66 8.44 -5.25
CA LEU A 253 8.13 8.54 -3.87
C LEU A 253 7.01 9.10 -3.00
N VAL A 254 6.61 8.32 -1.99
CA VAL A 254 5.52 8.70 -1.10
C VAL A 254 6.07 9.26 0.21
N ILE A 255 5.76 10.52 0.52
CA ILE A 255 6.12 11.18 1.77
C ILE A 255 5.07 10.83 2.84
N ASN A 256 5.42 9.95 3.78
CA ASN A 256 4.50 9.50 4.82
C ASN A 256 4.69 10.24 6.14
N VAL A 257 3.78 11.19 6.39
CA VAL A 257 3.70 11.99 7.63
C VAL A 257 2.53 11.58 8.53
N SER A 258 1.88 10.44 8.25
CA SER A 258 0.53 10.15 8.77
C SER A 258 0.43 8.92 9.68
N SER A 259 1.53 8.19 9.89
CA SER A 259 1.56 7.06 10.83
C SER A 259 1.22 7.52 12.26
N PRO A 260 0.20 6.93 12.93
CA PRO A 260 -0.06 7.21 14.34
C PRO A 260 0.93 6.52 15.28
N ASN A 261 1.80 5.67 14.74
CA ASN A 261 2.61 4.71 15.51
C ASN A 261 4.06 5.17 15.70
N THR A 262 4.42 6.31 15.11
CA THR A 262 5.72 6.96 15.23
C THR A 262 5.50 8.29 15.96
N PRO A 263 5.94 8.41 17.24
CA PRO A 263 5.70 9.62 18.03
C PRO A 263 6.13 10.90 17.32
N GLY A 264 5.29 11.93 17.35
CA GLY A 264 5.55 13.23 16.73
C GLY A 264 5.44 13.26 15.20
N LEU A 265 5.27 12.14 14.50
CA LEU A 265 5.27 12.17 13.02
C LEU A 265 4.10 12.98 12.45
N ARG A 266 2.90 12.86 13.04
CA ARG A 266 1.70 13.59 12.57
C ARG A 266 1.80 15.10 12.73
N SER A 267 2.68 15.62 13.59
CA SER A 267 2.88 17.07 13.71
C SER A 267 3.56 17.67 12.48
N LEU A 268 4.21 16.84 11.64
CA LEU A 268 4.74 17.28 10.34
C LEU A 268 3.64 17.69 9.36
N GLN A 269 2.36 17.41 9.64
CA GLN A 269 1.22 17.89 8.86
C GLN A 269 0.83 19.34 9.20
N THR A 270 1.41 19.94 10.25
CA THR A 270 1.22 21.37 10.52
C THR A 270 1.81 22.21 9.40
N ARG A 271 1.16 23.32 9.06
CA ARG A 271 1.47 24.13 7.87
C ARG A 271 2.97 24.41 7.71
N ALA A 272 3.61 25.02 8.72
CA ALA A 272 5.00 25.45 8.62
C ALA A 272 5.99 24.27 8.45
N LEU A 273 5.76 23.15 9.17
CA LEU A 273 6.62 21.97 9.05
C LEU A 273 6.39 21.25 7.72
N LEU A 274 5.15 21.20 7.25
CA LEU A 274 4.81 20.60 5.96
C LEU A 274 5.39 21.41 4.80
N GLU A 275 5.32 22.75 4.85
CA GLU A 275 5.95 23.65 3.87
C GLU A 275 7.45 23.37 3.76
N ARG A 276 8.15 23.34 4.91
CA ARG A 276 9.59 23.04 4.97
C ARG A 276 9.92 21.64 4.44
N LEU A 277 9.12 20.64 4.81
CA LEU A 277 9.31 19.27 4.36
C LEU A 277 9.13 19.14 2.85
N LEU A 278 8.02 19.64 2.32
CA LEU A 278 7.68 19.49 0.90
C LEU A 278 8.61 20.30 0.00
N ASP A 279 9.03 21.50 0.41
CA ASP A 279 10.09 22.23 -0.28
C ASP A 279 11.40 21.42 -0.35
N GLY A 280 11.85 20.88 0.79
CA GLY A 280 13.09 20.11 0.84
C GLY A 280 13.08 18.85 -0.02
N VAL A 281 12.00 18.06 0.00
CA VAL A 281 11.91 16.85 -0.84
C VAL A 281 11.73 17.19 -2.32
N SER A 282 11.05 18.27 -2.66
CA SER A 282 10.92 18.73 -4.05
C SER A 282 12.26 19.16 -4.61
N ARG A 283 13.03 19.96 -3.86
CA ARG A 283 14.41 20.32 -4.23
C ARG A 283 15.30 19.09 -4.39
N ALA A 284 15.24 18.14 -3.45
CA ALA A 284 16.02 16.90 -3.53
C ALA A 284 15.66 16.06 -4.77
N ARG A 285 14.37 16.00 -5.17
CA ARG A 285 13.93 15.35 -6.41
C ARG A 285 14.49 16.11 -7.62
N ASP A 286 14.45 17.44 -7.57
CA ASP A 286 14.85 18.27 -8.70
C ASP A 286 16.36 18.23 -8.95
N GLU A 287 17.16 17.92 -7.93
CA GLU A 287 18.59 17.63 -8.02
C GLU A 287 18.92 16.27 -8.65
N LEU A 288 17.96 15.34 -8.76
CA LEU A 288 18.19 14.04 -9.38
C LEU A 288 18.52 14.20 -10.87
N LEU A 289 19.60 13.53 -11.28
CA LEU A 289 20.00 13.46 -12.69
C LEU A 289 19.09 12.49 -13.44
N VAL A 290 18.43 12.97 -14.49
CA VAL A 290 17.73 12.11 -15.46
C VAL A 290 18.66 11.93 -16.66
N PRO A 291 19.05 10.69 -17.01
CA PRO A 291 19.88 10.46 -18.19
C PRO A 291 19.21 11.00 -19.45
N SER A 292 19.94 11.76 -20.26
CA SER A 292 19.45 12.29 -21.54
C SER A 292 19.47 11.25 -22.66
N ASP A 293 20.17 10.13 -22.46
CA ASP A 293 20.37 9.06 -23.43
C ASP A 293 20.16 7.67 -22.76
N PRO A 294 19.14 6.90 -23.19
CA PRO A 294 18.86 5.56 -22.66
C PRO A 294 19.82 4.46 -23.16
N SER A 295 20.71 4.74 -24.11
CA SER A 295 21.64 3.77 -24.69
C SER A 295 22.98 3.63 -23.96
N GLY A 296 23.27 4.53 -23.01
CA GLY A 296 24.43 4.44 -22.13
C GLY A 296 24.24 3.39 -21.03
N ALA A 297 25.34 2.89 -20.46
CA ALA A 297 25.36 2.04 -19.27
C ALA A 297 24.89 2.81 -18.00
N ALA A 298 23.69 3.36 -18.03
CA ALA A 298 23.13 4.22 -17.01
C ALA A 298 22.67 3.40 -15.80
N THR A 299 22.94 3.95 -14.62
CA THR A 299 22.59 3.34 -13.32
C THR A 299 21.10 3.55 -12.96
N SER A 300 20.35 4.29 -13.79
CA SER A 300 18.92 4.56 -13.67
C SER A 300 18.20 4.14 -14.94
N THR A 301 17.10 3.39 -14.80
CA THR A 301 16.24 2.91 -15.88
C THR A 301 15.10 3.87 -16.20
N LEU A 302 15.03 5.01 -15.51
CA LEU A 302 13.90 5.94 -15.59
C LEU A 302 14.17 7.05 -16.60
N LEU A 303 13.19 7.30 -17.49
CA LEU A 303 13.21 8.40 -18.46
C LEU A 303 12.71 9.73 -17.85
N SER A 304 12.29 9.73 -16.58
CA SER A 304 11.78 10.92 -15.90
C SER A 304 12.04 10.86 -14.40
N LYS A 305 11.95 12.01 -13.73
CA LYS A 305 12.05 12.10 -12.27
C LYS A 305 10.83 11.43 -11.61
N PRO A 306 11.00 10.80 -10.43
CA PRO A 306 9.89 10.20 -9.70
C PRO A 306 8.84 11.25 -9.31
N LYS A 307 7.59 10.83 -9.26
CA LYS A 307 6.49 11.67 -8.75
C LYS A 307 6.54 11.73 -7.22
N LEU A 308 6.30 12.91 -6.65
CA LEU A 308 6.19 13.06 -5.19
C LEU A 308 4.72 13.01 -4.79
N VAL A 309 4.40 12.17 -3.82
CA VAL A 309 3.03 11.98 -3.33
C VAL A 309 2.99 12.09 -1.81
N LEU A 310 2.14 12.96 -1.28
CA LEU A 310 1.95 13.09 0.16
C LEU A 310 0.94 12.05 0.68
N LYS A 311 1.23 11.34 1.76
CA LYS A 311 0.25 10.45 2.43
C LYS A 311 -0.19 11.02 3.76
N ILE A 312 -1.46 11.38 3.87
CA ILE A 312 -2.04 12.07 5.02
C ILE A 312 -2.88 11.16 5.93
N ALA A 313 -3.13 11.62 7.16
CA ALA A 313 -4.05 10.95 8.09
C ALA A 313 -5.52 11.32 7.78
N PRO A 314 -6.48 10.45 8.10
CA PRO A 314 -7.91 10.77 8.04
C PRO A 314 -8.40 11.59 9.25
N ASP A 315 -7.56 11.73 10.27
CA ASP A 315 -7.90 12.34 11.55
C ASP A 315 -7.55 13.84 11.54
N LEU A 316 -8.09 14.58 10.57
CA LEU A 316 -7.84 15.99 10.36
C LEU A 316 -9.16 16.76 10.36
N ASP A 317 -9.14 17.97 10.89
CA ASP A 317 -10.26 18.92 10.73
C ASP A 317 -10.18 19.68 9.39
N GLU A 318 -11.24 20.43 9.08
CA GLU A 318 -11.33 21.16 7.83
C GLU A 318 -10.25 22.25 7.68
N SER A 319 -9.87 22.92 8.78
CA SER A 319 -8.84 23.96 8.76
C SER A 319 -7.45 23.37 8.49
N GLU A 320 -7.17 22.19 9.06
CA GLU A 320 -5.96 21.43 8.79
C GLU A 320 -5.90 20.97 7.33
N LEU A 321 -7.02 20.50 6.77
CA LEU A 321 -7.11 20.12 5.36
C LEU A 321 -6.92 21.32 4.41
N MET A 322 -7.48 22.48 4.75
CA MET A 322 -7.25 23.72 4.00
C MET A 322 -5.77 24.12 4.01
N ALA A 323 -5.12 24.03 5.17
CA ALA A 323 -3.70 24.31 5.30
C ALA A 323 -2.87 23.33 4.46
N ILE A 324 -3.11 22.02 4.58
CA ILE A 324 -2.42 20.99 3.79
C ILE A 324 -2.61 21.24 2.29
N ALA A 325 -3.84 21.50 1.84
CA ALA A 325 -4.12 21.77 0.43
C ALA A 325 -3.37 23.01 -0.07
N ALA A 326 -3.26 24.06 0.74
CA ALA A 326 -2.50 25.25 0.38
C ALA A 326 -1.01 24.93 0.17
N VAL A 327 -0.40 24.14 1.06
CA VAL A 327 1.00 23.72 0.92
C VAL A 327 1.20 22.81 -0.28
N VAL A 328 0.30 21.86 -0.53
CA VAL A 328 0.39 20.95 -1.68
C VAL A 328 0.38 21.73 -2.99
N ARG A 329 -0.48 22.75 -3.14
CA ARG A 329 -0.54 23.58 -4.35
C ARG A 329 0.77 24.33 -4.64
N SER A 330 1.52 24.73 -3.62
CA SER A 330 2.74 25.54 -3.79
C SER A 330 4.05 24.73 -3.75
N SER A 331 4.00 23.44 -3.45
CA SER A 331 5.20 22.64 -3.14
C SER A 331 5.72 21.78 -4.29
N GLY A 332 4.98 21.68 -5.40
CA GLY A 332 5.37 20.80 -6.52
C GLY A 332 5.20 19.31 -6.22
N VAL A 333 4.34 18.95 -5.27
CA VAL A 333 3.87 17.58 -5.05
C VAL A 333 2.84 17.22 -6.12
N ASP A 334 2.99 16.04 -6.71
CA ASP A 334 2.20 15.58 -7.86
C ASP A 334 0.85 14.94 -7.44
N GLY A 335 0.72 14.49 -6.19
CA GLY A 335 -0.50 13.88 -5.70
C GLY A 335 -0.60 13.67 -4.19
N VAL A 336 -1.76 13.20 -3.74
CA VAL A 336 -2.05 12.92 -2.33
C VAL A 336 -2.74 11.56 -2.18
N ILE A 337 -2.22 10.71 -1.30
CA ILE A 337 -2.89 9.47 -0.87
C ILE A 337 -3.75 9.77 0.36
N VAL A 338 -5.05 9.50 0.22
CA VAL A 338 -6.08 9.69 1.23
C VAL A 338 -6.72 8.33 1.53
N SER A 339 -6.33 7.64 2.60
CA SER A 339 -5.49 8.09 3.70
C SER A 339 -4.70 6.94 4.35
N ASN A 340 -4.00 7.28 5.44
CA ASN A 340 -3.49 6.32 6.40
C ASN A 340 -4.61 5.83 7.34
N THR A 341 -4.24 5.03 8.34
CA THR A 341 -5.12 4.52 9.41
C THR A 341 -5.65 5.62 10.33
N THR A 342 -6.81 5.37 10.95
CA THR A 342 -7.45 6.29 11.92
C THR A 342 -7.16 5.88 13.37
N VAL A 343 -6.99 6.85 14.27
CA VAL A 343 -6.97 6.59 15.72
C VAL A 343 -8.38 6.57 16.33
N ARG A 344 -9.40 6.95 15.57
CA ARG A 344 -10.80 6.91 16.00
C ARG A 344 -11.22 5.44 16.22
N ARG A 345 -12.21 5.27 17.10
CA ARG A 345 -12.87 3.98 17.37
C ARG A 345 -14.38 4.17 17.21
N PRO A 346 -14.93 3.90 16.01
CA PRO A 346 -16.37 3.99 15.77
C PRO A 346 -17.16 3.16 16.78
N LYS A 347 -18.30 3.68 17.25
CA LYS A 347 -19.11 3.04 18.30
C LYS A 347 -19.66 1.67 17.89
N ASN A 348 -19.80 1.43 16.58
CA ASN A 348 -20.28 0.19 16.00
C ASN A 348 -19.21 -0.92 15.91
N LEU A 349 -17.97 -0.69 16.35
CA LEU A 349 -16.97 -1.75 16.45
C LEU A 349 -17.39 -2.78 17.50
N SER A 350 -17.42 -4.04 17.10
CA SER A 350 -17.93 -5.16 17.88
C SER A 350 -16.81 -6.05 18.44
N ASP A 351 -15.66 -6.11 17.77
CA ASP A 351 -14.57 -7.02 18.13
C ASP A 351 -13.88 -6.60 19.45
N PRO A 352 -13.51 -7.54 20.34
CA PRO A 352 -12.80 -7.23 21.59
C PRO A 352 -11.47 -6.50 21.38
N ASN A 353 -10.77 -6.75 20.26
CA ASN A 353 -9.50 -6.09 19.94
C ASN A 353 -9.65 -4.60 19.63
N LYS A 354 -10.88 -4.04 19.58
CA LYS A 354 -11.11 -2.59 19.41
C LYS A 354 -10.42 -1.72 20.46
N LEU A 355 -10.12 -2.29 21.63
CA LEU A 355 -9.42 -1.63 22.74
C LEU A 355 -7.91 -1.50 22.50
N GLU A 356 -7.36 -2.19 21.50
CA GLU A 356 -5.95 -2.13 21.19
C GLU A 356 -5.52 -0.74 20.73
N ALA A 357 -4.34 -0.31 21.19
CA ALA A 357 -3.72 0.94 20.75
C ALA A 357 -3.18 0.82 19.31
N GLY A 358 -3.18 1.95 18.59
CA GLY A 358 -2.66 2.06 17.23
C GLY A 358 -3.70 2.52 16.22
N GLY A 359 -3.35 2.45 14.94
CA GLY A 359 -4.21 2.84 13.84
C GLY A 359 -5.16 1.72 13.40
N LEU A 360 -6.45 2.05 13.26
CA LEU A 360 -7.52 1.22 12.71
C LEU A 360 -7.57 1.35 11.18
N SER A 361 -7.69 0.21 10.50
CA SER A 361 -7.93 0.09 9.06
C SER A 361 -9.05 -0.89 8.77
N GLY A 362 -9.49 -0.97 7.51
CA GLY A 362 -10.61 -1.82 7.07
C GLY A 362 -11.89 -1.01 6.83
N PRO A 363 -13.03 -1.68 6.58
CA PRO A 363 -14.29 -1.03 6.24
C PRO A 363 -14.71 0.12 7.19
N PRO A 364 -14.52 0.03 8.52
CA PRO A 364 -14.86 1.12 9.45
C PRO A 364 -14.14 2.46 9.18
N LEU A 365 -13.01 2.45 8.45
CA LEU A 365 -12.24 3.64 8.09
C LEU A 365 -12.78 4.36 6.85
N LYS A 366 -13.53 3.67 5.97
CA LYS A 366 -13.98 4.19 4.67
C LYS A 366 -14.71 5.54 4.77
N PRO A 367 -15.69 5.74 5.70
CA PRO A 367 -16.43 7.00 5.74
C PRO A 367 -15.56 8.23 6.02
N TYR A 368 -14.58 8.12 6.92
CA TYR A 368 -13.67 9.23 7.25
C TYR A 368 -12.73 9.55 6.09
N THR A 369 -12.23 8.50 5.44
CA THR A 369 -11.30 8.64 4.32
C THR A 369 -12.00 9.29 3.12
N LEU A 370 -13.22 8.84 2.81
CA LEU A 370 -13.99 9.36 1.70
C LEU A 370 -14.43 10.81 1.92
N ALA A 371 -14.78 11.18 3.16
CA ALA A 371 -15.03 12.57 3.53
C ALA A 371 -13.79 13.44 3.30
N THR A 372 -12.64 13.00 3.82
CA THR A 372 -11.35 13.69 3.65
C THR A 372 -11.00 13.87 2.17
N LEU A 373 -11.21 12.83 1.35
CA LEU A 373 -10.89 12.88 -0.07
C LEU A 373 -11.77 13.91 -0.79
N ARG A 374 -13.08 13.92 -0.53
CA ARG A 374 -14.01 14.89 -1.14
C ARG A 374 -13.64 16.32 -0.78
N THR A 375 -13.32 16.58 0.48
CA THR A 375 -12.87 17.91 0.93
C THR A 375 -11.59 18.32 0.20
N LEU A 376 -10.58 17.45 0.15
CA LEU A 376 -9.34 17.75 -0.57
C LEU A 376 -9.54 17.94 -2.07
N ARG A 377 -10.42 17.16 -2.70
CA ARG A 377 -10.70 17.30 -4.12
C ARG A 377 -11.19 18.72 -4.44
N ALA A 378 -12.03 19.29 -3.59
CA ALA A 378 -12.52 20.67 -3.69
C ALA A 378 -11.46 21.75 -3.44
N LEU A 379 -10.42 21.42 -2.67
CA LEU A 379 -9.37 22.37 -2.30
C LEU A 379 -8.14 22.31 -3.23
N LEU A 380 -8.08 21.30 -4.11
CA LEU A 380 -6.92 21.03 -4.96
C LEU A 380 -7.29 21.16 -6.45
N PRO A 381 -6.38 21.68 -7.28
CA PRO A 381 -6.57 21.75 -8.73
C PRO A 381 -6.51 20.35 -9.35
N GLU A 382 -7.06 20.22 -10.56
CA GLU A 382 -7.13 18.94 -11.30
C GLU A 382 -5.75 18.29 -11.50
N SER A 383 -4.70 19.11 -11.62
CA SER A 383 -3.31 18.68 -11.77
C SER A 383 -2.76 17.86 -10.60
N VAL A 384 -3.35 17.98 -9.41
CA VAL A 384 -2.98 17.18 -8.24
C VAL A 384 -3.84 15.92 -8.20
N SER A 385 -3.22 14.77 -8.43
CA SER A 385 -3.88 13.47 -8.42
C SER A 385 -4.22 13.01 -7.01
N LEU A 386 -5.43 12.50 -6.79
CA LEU A 386 -5.82 11.88 -5.52
C LEU A 386 -5.86 10.36 -5.64
N ILE A 387 -5.35 9.67 -4.62
CA ILE A 387 -5.35 8.21 -4.54
C ILE A 387 -6.12 7.80 -3.29
N GLY A 388 -7.17 6.98 -3.46
CA GLY A 388 -8.00 6.50 -2.36
C GLY A 388 -7.36 5.32 -1.63
N CYS A 389 -7.31 5.33 -0.30
CA CYS A 389 -6.75 4.25 0.52
C CYS A 389 -7.49 4.18 1.86
N GLY A 390 -8.45 3.27 1.99
CA GLY A 390 -9.17 3.10 3.26
C GLY A 390 -10.47 2.34 3.12
N GLY A 391 -10.52 1.12 3.67
CA GLY A 391 -11.76 0.34 3.75
C GLY A 391 -12.37 -0.06 2.39
N ILE A 392 -11.55 -0.20 1.36
CA ILE A 392 -11.96 -0.74 0.06
C ILE A 392 -12.01 -2.27 0.17
N ALA A 393 -13.21 -2.84 0.09
CA ALA A 393 -13.46 -4.28 0.18
C ALA A 393 -14.09 -4.86 -1.10
N SER A 394 -14.63 -4.00 -1.96
CA SER A 394 -15.35 -4.35 -3.20
C SER A 394 -15.06 -3.36 -4.33
N GLY A 395 -15.48 -3.72 -5.54
CA GLY A 395 -15.45 -2.81 -6.69
C GLY A 395 -16.34 -1.59 -6.51
N GLU A 396 -17.48 -1.71 -5.84
CA GLU A 396 -18.35 -0.58 -5.52
C GLU A 396 -17.65 0.41 -4.56
N ASP A 397 -16.92 -0.10 -3.56
CA ASP A 397 -16.13 0.76 -2.69
C ASP A 397 -15.07 1.53 -3.48
N ALA A 398 -14.42 0.89 -4.46
CA ALA A 398 -13.45 1.55 -5.33
C ALA A 398 -14.11 2.64 -6.19
N LEU A 399 -15.32 2.37 -6.72
CA LEU A 399 -16.08 3.35 -7.49
C LEU A 399 -16.54 4.54 -6.65
N ASP A 400 -16.82 4.37 -5.36
CA ASP A 400 -17.08 5.51 -4.46
C ASP A 400 -15.89 6.47 -4.39
N TYR A 401 -14.66 5.94 -4.37
CA TYR A 401 -13.44 6.74 -4.44
C TYR A 401 -13.28 7.41 -5.82
N ALA A 402 -13.54 6.70 -6.92
CA ALA A 402 -13.50 7.27 -8.26
C ALA A 402 -14.49 8.43 -8.43
N ARG A 403 -15.74 8.25 -7.99
CA ARG A 403 -16.80 9.27 -8.00
C ARG A 403 -16.50 10.46 -7.07
N ALA A 404 -15.62 10.27 -6.10
CA ALA A 404 -15.09 11.36 -5.26
C ALA A 404 -13.87 12.06 -5.87
N GLY A 405 -13.35 11.59 -7.01
CA GLY A 405 -12.23 12.17 -7.74
C GLY A 405 -10.88 11.50 -7.51
N ALA A 406 -10.85 10.27 -6.99
CA ALA A 406 -9.62 9.49 -6.89
C ALA A 406 -9.27 8.84 -8.25
N ALA A 407 -8.06 9.06 -8.73
CA ALA A 407 -7.57 8.50 -10.00
C ALA A 407 -7.20 7.02 -9.89
N ALA A 408 -6.85 6.56 -8.69
CA ALA A 408 -6.56 5.16 -8.37
C ALA A 408 -6.92 4.85 -6.90
N VAL A 409 -6.94 3.58 -6.55
CA VAL A 409 -7.24 3.10 -5.20
C VAL A 409 -6.22 2.08 -4.70
N GLN A 410 -5.99 2.03 -3.39
CA GLN A 410 -5.10 1.08 -2.74
C GLN A 410 -5.84 0.17 -1.76
N VAL A 411 -5.54 -1.13 -1.87
CA VAL A 411 -6.10 -2.18 -1.02
C VAL A 411 -5.04 -2.64 -0.01
N TYR A 412 -5.47 -3.00 1.20
CA TYR A 412 -4.66 -3.70 2.19
C TYR A 412 -5.51 -4.66 2.99
N THR A 413 -6.43 -4.13 3.82
CA THR A 413 -7.10 -4.93 4.84
C THR A 413 -7.87 -6.08 4.23
N ARG A 414 -8.62 -5.84 3.15
CA ARG A 414 -9.37 -6.92 2.48
C ARG A 414 -8.45 -8.00 1.94
N PHE A 415 -7.31 -7.63 1.35
CA PHE A 415 -6.29 -8.57 0.89
C PHE A 415 -5.73 -9.42 2.05
N ALA A 416 -5.49 -8.81 3.21
CA ALA A 416 -5.05 -9.53 4.40
C ALA A 416 -6.10 -10.51 4.97
N TYR A 417 -7.39 -10.35 4.64
CA TYR A 417 -8.47 -11.26 5.04
C TYR A 417 -8.75 -12.35 4.00
N GLU A 418 -8.68 -12.00 2.71
CA GLU A 418 -9.19 -12.85 1.62
C GLU A 418 -8.11 -13.41 0.69
N GLY A 419 -6.89 -12.90 0.78
CA GLY A 419 -5.73 -13.45 0.10
C GLY A 419 -5.66 -13.12 -1.39
N VAL A 420 -4.89 -13.94 -2.11
CA VAL A 420 -4.36 -13.70 -3.47
C VAL A 420 -5.38 -13.29 -4.53
N GLY A 421 -6.62 -13.76 -4.47
CA GLY A 421 -7.67 -13.44 -5.45
C GLY A 421 -8.33 -12.06 -5.27
N THR A 422 -7.99 -11.31 -4.22
CA THR A 422 -8.68 -10.07 -3.88
C THR A 422 -8.56 -9.01 -4.96
N CYS A 423 -7.38 -8.83 -5.54
CA CYS A 423 -7.15 -7.81 -6.57
C CYS A 423 -8.02 -8.06 -7.80
N ARG A 424 -7.94 -9.27 -8.36
CA ARG A 424 -8.74 -9.69 -9.52
C ARG A 424 -10.24 -9.56 -9.26
N ARG A 425 -10.74 -10.04 -8.10
CA ARG A 425 -12.15 -9.89 -7.74
C ARG A 425 -12.62 -8.43 -7.74
N ILE A 426 -11.85 -7.51 -7.15
CA ILE A 426 -12.20 -6.08 -7.14
C ILE A 426 -12.19 -5.52 -8.57
N LYS A 427 -11.19 -5.86 -9.40
CA LYS A 427 -11.13 -5.45 -10.82
C LYS A 427 -12.35 -5.94 -11.60
N ASP A 428 -12.75 -7.19 -11.41
CA ASP A 428 -13.90 -7.78 -12.08
C ASP A 428 -15.21 -7.08 -11.65
N GLU A 429 -15.39 -6.85 -10.34
CA GLU A 429 -16.55 -6.11 -9.80
C GLU A 429 -16.63 -4.66 -10.32
N ILE A 430 -15.49 -3.96 -10.44
CA ILE A 430 -15.43 -2.62 -11.07
C ILE A 430 -15.86 -2.72 -12.54
N THR A 431 -15.30 -3.68 -13.27
CA THR A 431 -15.60 -3.87 -14.71
C THR A 431 -17.07 -4.13 -14.95
N GLU A 432 -17.69 -5.02 -14.16
CA GLU A 432 -19.12 -5.33 -14.23
C GLU A 432 -19.99 -4.10 -13.94
N ALA A 433 -19.63 -3.28 -12.95
CA ALA A 433 -20.34 -2.05 -12.63
C ALA A 433 -20.20 -1.00 -13.75
N LEU A 434 -18.99 -0.78 -14.26
CA LEU A 434 -18.73 0.14 -15.37
C LEU A 434 -19.44 -0.28 -16.66
N ALA A 435 -19.47 -1.59 -16.95
CA ALA A 435 -20.19 -2.14 -18.10
C ALA A 435 -21.69 -1.89 -18.01
N ARG A 436 -22.30 -2.05 -16.82
CA ARG A 436 -23.72 -1.72 -16.58
C ARG A 436 -24.01 -0.23 -16.76
N GLU A 437 -23.08 0.63 -16.36
CA GLU A 437 -23.20 2.08 -16.51
C GLU A 437 -22.83 2.59 -17.92
N GLY A 438 -22.28 1.73 -18.79
CA GLY A 438 -21.84 2.12 -20.14
C GLY A 438 -20.68 3.13 -20.14
N THR A 439 -19.81 3.09 -19.12
CA THR A 439 -18.73 4.06 -18.90
C THR A 439 -17.37 3.38 -18.65
N THR A 440 -16.31 4.16 -18.50
CA THR A 440 -14.96 3.71 -18.09
C THR A 440 -14.57 4.33 -16.76
N TRP A 441 -13.56 3.76 -16.09
CA TRP A 441 -12.99 4.32 -14.88
C TRP A 441 -12.52 5.76 -15.10
N ALA A 442 -11.73 5.98 -16.16
CA ALA A 442 -11.22 7.30 -16.52
C ALA A 442 -12.35 8.33 -16.70
N ALA A 443 -13.44 7.98 -17.36
CA ALA A 443 -14.58 8.89 -17.55
C ALA A 443 -15.29 9.23 -16.22
N VAL A 444 -15.44 8.27 -15.31
CA VAL A 444 -16.01 8.51 -13.98
C VAL A 444 -15.13 9.49 -13.19
N VAL A 445 -13.82 9.28 -13.21
CA VAL A 445 -12.86 10.15 -12.52
C VAL A 445 -12.84 11.55 -13.15
N GLN A 446 -12.73 11.66 -14.47
CA GLN A 446 -12.71 12.94 -15.18
C GLN A 446 -13.94 13.79 -14.86
N ARG A 447 -15.13 13.17 -14.86
CA ARG A 447 -16.37 13.86 -14.45
C ARG A 447 -16.27 14.37 -13.01
N ALA A 448 -15.88 13.50 -12.07
CA ALA A 448 -15.75 13.88 -10.67
C ALA A 448 -14.70 14.99 -10.45
N VAL A 449 -13.58 14.93 -11.17
CA VAL A 449 -12.50 15.93 -11.12
C VAL A 449 -12.99 17.27 -11.68
N GLY A 450 -13.62 17.29 -12.85
CA GLY A 450 -14.12 18.53 -13.45
C GLY A 450 -15.26 19.19 -12.69
N GLU A 451 -16.10 18.40 -12.02
CA GLU A 451 -17.19 18.91 -11.17
C GLU A 451 -16.70 19.45 -9.83
N ARG A 452 -15.68 18.82 -9.24
CA ARG A 452 -15.33 19.04 -7.84
C ARG A 452 -14.03 19.81 -7.64
N SER A 453 -13.12 19.86 -8.61
CA SER A 453 -11.79 20.45 -8.39
C SER A 453 -11.82 21.97 -8.26
N LEU A 454 -10.82 22.51 -7.56
CA LEU A 454 -10.61 23.95 -7.50
C LEU A 454 -10.31 24.48 -8.91
N ARG A 455 -11.12 25.41 -9.40
CA ARG A 455 -10.90 26.06 -10.71
C ARG A 455 -9.72 27.03 -10.62
N GLU A 456 -8.78 26.96 -11.57
CA GLU A 456 -7.58 27.82 -11.59
C GLU A 456 -7.92 29.31 -11.65
N SER A 457 -9.05 29.69 -12.25
CA SER A 457 -9.54 31.08 -12.27
C SER A 457 -9.82 31.67 -10.88
N ALA A 458 -10.05 30.82 -9.86
CA ALA A 458 -10.23 31.26 -8.48
C ALA A 458 -8.91 31.54 -7.76
N VAL A 459 -7.77 31.08 -8.30
CA VAL A 459 -6.43 31.23 -7.71
C VAL A 459 -5.70 32.45 -8.29
N GLY A 460 -6.03 32.86 -9.52
CA GLY A 460 -5.43 34.01 -10.22
C GLY A 460 -5.90 35.41 -9.79
N GLY A 461 -6.79 35.52 -8.79
CA GLY A 461 -7.30 36.80 -8.28
C GLY A 461 -6.30 37.64 -7.47
N ALA A 462 -5.07 37.17 -7.28
CA ALA A 462 -4.03 37.91 -6.57
C ALA A 462 -2.79 38.11 -7.44
N ARG A 463 -2.52 39.38 -7.75
CA ARG A 463 -1.37 39.98 -8.47
C ARG A 463 -1.51 40.14 -9.99
N SER A 464 -2.22 41.21 -10.37
CA SER A 464 -1.79 42.07 -11.48
C SER A 464 -1.23 43.38 -10.90
N PRO A 465 -0.04 43.86 -11.30
CA PRO A 465 0.48 45.14 -10.83
C PRO A 465 -0.19 46.27 -11.62
N GLY A 466 -1.36 46.72 -11.14
CA GLY A 466 -2.06 47.87 -11.73
C GLY A 466 -3.54 47.99 -11.41
N ALA A 467 -3.86 48.32 -10.14
CA ALA A 467 -5.09 49.03 -9.66
C ALA A 467 -6.50 48.34 -9.81
N PRO A 468 -7.53 48.74 -9.02
CA PRO A 468 -7.60 49.91 -8.13
C PRO A 468 -7.96 49.65 -6.65
N GLU A 469 -7.67 50.65 -5.83
CA GLU A 469 -7.84 50.78 -4.38
C GLU A 469 -9.29 50.60 -3.86
N GLU A 470 -10.26 50.33 -4.73
CA GLU A 470 -11.69 50.23 -4.37
C GLU A 470 -12.01 49.02 -3.48
N GLY A 471 -11.39 47.86 -3.72
CA GLY A 471 -11.67 46.65 -2.95
C GLY A 471 -11.15 46.71 -1.52
N VAL A 472 -10.02 47.40 -1.29
CA VAL A 472 -9.44 47.58 0.05
C VAL A 472 -10.24 48.61 0.83
N GLU A 473 -10.69 49.68 0.19
CA GLU A 473 -11.55 50.67 0.84
C GLU A 473 -12.96 50.14 1.13
N GLN A 474 -13.49 49.23 0.30
CA GLN A 474 -14.74 48.56 0.59
C GLN A 474 -14.63 47.63 1.81
N LEU A 475 -13.54 46.86 1.91
CA LEU A 475 -13.27 46.01 3.07
C LEU A 475 -13.03 46.81 4.35
N LYS A 476 -12.39 47.98 4.28
CA LYS A 476 -12.25 48.88 5.43
C LYS A 476 -13.59 49.44 5.88
N ARG A 477 -14.45 49.87 4.95
CA ARG A 477 -15.80 50.38 5.30
C ARG A 477 -16.66 49.30 5.95
N GLU A 478 -16.62 48.07 5.44
CA GLU A 478 -17.35 46.96 6.05
C GLU A 478 -16.82 46.62 7.45
N ALA A 479 -15.50 46.68 7.66
CA ALA A 479 -14.90 46.48 8.97
C ALA A 479 -15.25 47.60 9.97
N GLU A 480 -15.27 48.85 9.52
CA GLU A 480 -15.70 50.01 10.33
C GLU A 480 -17.19 49.94 10.70
N GLU A 481 -18.04 49.49 9.77
CA GLU A 481 -19.48 49.30 10.02
C GLU A 481 -19.74 48.18 11.03
N LEU A 482 -18.99 47.08 10.94
CA LEU A 482 -19.06 45.98 11.91
C LEU A 482 -18.59 46.39 13.32
N MET A 483 -17.52 47.19 13.42
CA MET A 483 -17.08 47.73 14.71
C MET A 483 -18.13 48.66 15.31
N ARG A 484 -18.76 49.51 14.48
CA ARG A 484 -19.80 50.42 14.94
C ARG A 484 -21.05 49.68 15.44
N LEU A 485 -21.44 48.60 14.76
CA LEU A 485 -22.54 47.73 15.20
C LEU A 485 -22.20 47.00 16.51
N ALA A 486 -20.94 46.58 16.70
CA ALA A 486 -20.48 45.96 17.93
C ALA A 486 -20.51 46.95 19.12
N ASP A 487 -20.08 48.19 18.90
CA ASP A 487 -20.14 49.26 19.90
C ASP A 487 -21.58 49.64 20.25
N GLU A 488 -22.49 49.72 19.27
CA GLU A 488 -23.93 49.94 19.52
C GLU A 488 -24.56 48.79 20.31
N LEU A 489 -24.14 47.54 20.05
CA LEU A 489 -24.59 46.38 20.82
C LEU A 489 -24.07 46.43 22.26
N GLY A 490 -22.80 46.80 22.45
CA GLY A 490 -22.19 47.01 23.77
C GLY A 490 -22.91 48.09 24.57
N MET A 491 -23.19 49.24 23.95
CA MET A 491 -23.95 50.31 24.60
C MET A 491 -25.40 49.92 24.91
N ARG A 492 -26.06 49.08 24.10
CA ARG A 492 -27.40 48.54 24.42
C ARG A 492 -27.38 47.55 25.59
N MET A 493 -26.27 46.82 25.77
CA MET A 493 -26.09 45.93 26.91
C MET A 493 -25.78 46.71 28.19
N ASP A 494 -25.04 47.82 28.08
CA ASP A 494 -24.69 48.69 29.22
C ASP A 494 -25.83 49.66 29.61
N ALA A 495 -26.72 50.00 28.68
CA ALA A 495 -27.86 50.90 28.91
C ALA A 495 -29.11 50.20 29.48
N ALA A 496 -29.05 48.93 29.88
CA ALA A 496 -30.15 48.27 30.59
C ALA A 496 -30.11 48.63 32.08
N PRO A 497 -30.99 49.53 32.60
CA PRO A 497 -31.04 49.79 34.02
C PRO A 497 -31.98 48.78 34.69
N ALA A 498 -31.62 48.44 35.93
CA ALA A 498 -32.41 47.68 36.88
C ALA A 498 -33.94 47.91 36.77
N ALA A 499 -34.66 46.93 36.24
CA ALA A 499 -36.10 46.80 36.35
C ALA A 499 -36.43 45.42 36.93
N GLN A 500 -35.91 45.13 38.13
CA GLN A 500 -36.29 43.99 38.95
C GLN A 500 -35.99 44.30 40.43
N ALA A 501 -36.66 45.32 40.98
CA ALA A 501 -36.69 45.55 42.42
C ALA A 501 -37.84 46.48 42.82
N GLN A 502 -39.09 46.05 42.65
CA GLN A 502 -40.22 46.48 43.51
C GLN A 502 -41.49 45.69 43.15
N GLU A 503 -41.74 44.62 43.90
CA GLU A 503 -43.06 44.31 44.45
C GLU A 503 -42.89 43.22 45.52
N VAL A 504 -42.75 43.68 46.77
CA VAL A 504 -43.04 42.88 47.96
C VAL A 504 -44.33 43.47 48.53
N GLY A 505 -45.37 42.64 48.68
CA GLY A 505 -46.52 42.99 49.49
C GLY A 505 -47.70 42.03 49.36
N ALA A 506 -47.91 41.23 50.42
CA ALA A 506 -49.13 40.48 50.77
C ALA A 506 -49.38 39.21 49.92
N ASP A 507 -49.84 38.07 50.43
CA ASP A 507 -50.25 37.64 51.76
C ASP A 507 -50.31 36.10 51.77
N ASP A 508 -50.24 35.52 52.97
CA ASP A 508 -50.84 34.26 53.43
C ASP A 508 -50.62 32.89 52.74
N GLY A 509 -50.19 31.93 53.57
CA GLY A 509 -51.03 30.74 53.79
C GLY A 509 -50.49 29.36 53.38
N ALA A 510 -50.18 28.56 54.41
CA ALA A 510 -50.41 27.10 54.51
C ALA A 510 -49.35 26.08 54.01
N LYS A 511 -48.61 25.57 55.01
CA LYS A 511 -48.51 24.15 55.46
C LYS A 511 -48.08 23.02 54.51
N ALA A 512 -47.12 22.25 55.06
CA ALA A 512 -46.94 20.78 55.02
C ALA A 512 -46.34 20.20 53.71
N ALA A 513 -45.50 19.17 53.70
CA ALA A 513 -44.76 18.40 54.70
C ALA A 513 -43.77 17.52 53.90
N LEU A 514 -42.63 17.17 54.50
CA LEU A 514 -41.77 16.08 54.06
C LEU A 514 -42.54 14.73 54.10
N PRO A 515 -42.08 13.71 53.36
CA PRO A 515 -41.26 12.73 54.05
C PRO A 515 -40.08 12.20 53.23
N SER A 516 -39.00 11.96 53.96
CA SER A 516 -38.00 10.92 53.69
C SER A 516 -38.62 9.53 53.79
N MET A 517 -38.19 8.57 52.98
CA MET A 517 -37.52 7.34 53.45
C MET A 517 -37.15 6.38 52.31
N SER A 518 -36.10 5.61 52.61
CA SER A 518 -35.56 4.36 52.01
C SER A 518 -34.92 4.42 50.63
#